data_AF-A0A517NQ85-F1
#
_entry.id   AF-A0A517NQ85-F1
#
_cell.length_a   1.000
_cell.length_b   1.000
_cell.length_c   1.000
_cell.angle_alpha   90.00
_cell.angle_beta   90.00
_cell.angle_gamma   90.00
#
_symmetry.space_group_name_H-M   'P 1'
#
loop_
_entity.id
_entity.type
_entity.pdbx_description
1 polymer ?
#
loop_
_entity_poly.entity_id
_entity_poly.type
_entity_poly.pdbx_seq_one_letter_code
_entity_poly.pdbx_strand_id
1 'polypeptide(L)'
;MRTVAQFPAVLALVALVATTASVAQGQIAWQTNLQAAHAQAKTEGKLLLLHFYSDNCVFCDRLEAGSFKSPQVGEAISRQFVPVKIHGGNNTHLTSMFKVTKYPTDVVVRADGTTLSHTVSPQDPARFVAMLNGAMQASKVNVAAKPGASQVSAATPPASSSIQMPVQVKSNHVGDGPQVNQFASAKAGTKSPESAATEGIKVPAKTVSAKMPSNESIAKAKSSSATPQLAMQGYCPVTVIKKDEWVEGNPKMGVVHLGKLYLFANADAMETFLADPVPYTPVLNEIDVVRYFEERRIVPGKREWGLKDPTHNRMFFFADEAAMNHFWNEYERYTAPAIKVMEKAVKDANPGT
;
A
#
# COMPACT_ATOMS: atom_id res chain seq x y z
N MET A 1 81.81 60.37 -8.69
CA MET A 1 81.81 59.32 -9.75
C MET A 1 80.71 58.31 -9.45
N ARG A 2 80.28 57.50 -10.43
CA ARG A 2 79.23 56.47 -10.26
C ARG A 2 79.84 55.09 -9.98
N THR A 3 79.21 54.33 -9.10
CA THR A 3 79.18 52.86 -9.13
C THR A 3 77.84 52.40 -8.56
N VAL A 4 77.28 51.32 -9.11
CA VAL A 4 75.91 50.84 -8.81
C VAL A 4 75.99 49.53 -8.06
N ALA A 5 75.28 49.41 -6.94
CA ALA A 5 75.11 48.15 -6.22
C ALA A 5 74.03 47.29 -6.89
N GLN A 6 74.31 46.01 -7.12
CA GLN A 6 73.34 45.05 -7.64
C GLN A 6 72.50 44.47 -6.49
N PHE A 7 71.19 44.36 -6.70
CA PHE A 7 70.30 43.54 -5.88
C PHE A 7 69.87 42.30 -6.68
N PRO A 8 70.00 41.08 -6.13
CA PRO A 8 69.46 39.88 -6.78
C PRO A 8 67.93 39.84 -6.64
N ALA A 9 67.23 39.54 -7.73
CA ALA A 9 65.78 39.41 -7.72
C ALA A 9 65.36 38.05 -7.11
N VAL A 10 64.71 38.07 -5.94
CA VAL A 10 64.10 36.88 -5.35
C VAL A 10 62.70 36.70 -5.93
N LEU A 11 62.55 35.73 -6.84
CA LEU A 11 61.27 35.42 -7.47
C LEU A 11 60.40 34.58 -6.52
N ALA A 12 59.42 35.23 -5.86
CA ALA A 12 58.53 34.54 -4.92
C ALA A 12 57.48 33.69 -5.66
N LEU A 13 57.71 32.39 -5.76
CA LEU A 13 56.79 31.44 -6.39
C LEU A 13 55.60 31.15 -5.46
N VAL A 14 54.48 31.87 -5.65
CA VAL A 14 53.22 31.62 -4.93
C VAL A 14 52.57 30.33 -5.46
N ALA A 15 52.80 29.22 -4.76
CA ALA A 15 52.15 27.94 -5.07
C ALA A 15 50.66 28.00 -4.70
N LEU A 16 49.78 28.14 -5.70
CA LEU A 16 48.33 28.13 -5.52
C LEU A 16 47.85 26.70 -5.23
N VAL A 17 47.75 26.35 -3.93
CA VAL A 17 47.22 25.04 -3.50
C VAL A 17 45.72 24.99 -3.74
N ALA A 18 45.34 24.49 -4.92
CA ALA A 18 43.94 24.22 -5.27
C ALA A 18 43.43 23.03 -4.44
N THR A 19 42.77 23.30 -3.32
CA THR A 19 42.11 22.30 -2.49
C THR A 19 40.89 21.74 -3.20
N THR A 20 41.09 20.65 -3.97
CA THR A 20 40.00 19.88 -4.56
C THR A 20 39.17 19.23 -3.45
N ALA A 21 38.09 19.89 -3.05
CA ALA A 21 37.10 19.36 -2.13
C ALA A 21 36.43 18.14 -2.78
N SER A 22 36.93 16.95 -2.48
CA SER A 22 36.41 15.70 -3.01
C SER A 22 35.01 15.46 -2.45
N VAL A 23 33.99 15.72 -3.27
CA VAL A 23 32.59 15.47 -2.92
C VAL A 23 32.40 13.96 -2.82
N ALA A 24 32.37 13.45 -1.59
CA ALA A 24 32.22 12.02 -1.32
C ALA A 24 30.96 11.47 -2.03
N GLN A 25 31.15 10.46 -2.87
CA GLN A 25 30.14 10.03 -3.85
C GLN A 25 28.96 9.31 -3.19
N GLY A 26 27.95 10.06 -2.73
CA GLY A 26 26.56 9.62 -2.51
C GLY A 26 26.30 8.48 -1.51
N GLN A 27 27.33 7.86 -0.92
CA GLN A 27 27.20 6.68 -0.08
C GLN A 27 26.84 7.08 1.36
N ILE A 28 25.80 6.43 1.91
CA ILE A 28 25.34 6.68 3.27
C ILE A 28 26.36 6.09 4.27
N ALA A 29 26.93 6.94 5.11
CA ALA A 29 27.89 6.58 6.15
C ALA A 29 27.19 5.96 7.38
N TRP A 30 26.53 4.81 7.19
CA TRP A 30 25.79 4.08 8.21
C TRP A 30 26.63 3.74 9.45
N GLN A 31 26.14 4.12 10.63
CA GLN A 31 26.70 3.67 11.90
C GLN A 31 25.94 2.47 12.46
N THR A 32 26.64 1.64 13.21
CA THR A 32 26.08 0.48 13.92
C THR A 32 25.99 0.71 15.44
N ASN A 33 26.72 1.70 15.98
CA ASN A 33 26.69 2.05 17.40
C ASN A 33 25.81 3.30 17.63
N LEU A 34 24.59 3.07 18.12
CA LEU A 34 23.61 4.12 18.40
C LEU A 34 24.09 5.12 19.47
N GLN A 35 24.87 4.70 20.45
CA GLN A 35 25.37 5.59 21.52
C GLN A 35 26.43 6.57 20.97
N ALA A 36 27.34 6.08 20.12
CA ALA A 36 28.32 6.92 19.43
C ALA A 36 27.63 7.89 18.45
N ALA A 37 26.69 7.38 17.64
CA ALA A 37 25.91 8.20 16.72
C ALA A 37 25.12 9.31 17.45
N HIS A 38 24.55 9.02 18.61
CA HIS A 38 23.83 10.00 19.44
C HIS A 38 24.76 11.06 20.05
N ALA A 39 25.97 10.68 20.48
CA ALA A 39 26.97 11.64 20.93
C ALA A 39 27.44 12.57 19.78
N GLN A 40 27.64 12.01 18.59
CA GLN A 40 27.96 12.79 17.38
C GLN A 40 26.81 13.72 17.00
N ALA A 41 25.56 13.25 17.01
CA ALA A 41 24.38 14.06 16.71
C ALA A 41 24.26 15.28 17.66
N LYS A 42 24.54 15.10 18.96
CA LYS A 42 24.64 16.21 19.93
C LYS A 42 25.76 17.20 19.58
N THR A 43 26.91 16.69 19.16
CA THR A 43 28.12 17.50 18.92
C THR A 43 28.02 18.30 17.61
N GLU A 44 27.44 17.71 16.57
CA GLU A 44 27.28 18.33 15.24
C GLU A 44 25.94 19.09 15.09
N GLY A 45 25.05 19.07 16.08
CA GLY A 45 23.72 19.66 16.01
C GLY A 45 22.79 18.98 14.99
N LYS A 46 23.06 17.71 14.66
CA LYS A 46 22.33 16.92 13.64
C LYS A 46 21.18 16.11 14.25
N LEU A 47 20.26 15.69 13.38
CA LEU A 47 19.25 14.69 13.72
C LEU A 47 19.85 13.28 13.63
N LEU A 48 19.23 12.31 14.28
CA LEU A 48 19.47 10.88 14.04
C LEU A 48 18.47 10.38 13.00
N LEU A 49 18.94 9.60 12.03
CA LEU A 49 18.10 8.77 11.14
C LEU A 49 18.30 7.31 11.55
N LEU A 50 17.30 6.72 12.20
CA LEU A 50 17.34 5.34 12.66
C LEU A 50 16.64 4.45 11.64
N HIS A 51 17.41 3.67 10.90
CA HIS A 51 16.92 2.75 9.88
C HIS A 51 16.82 1.33 10.42
N PHE A 52 15.60 0.82 10.55
CA PHE A 52 15.31 -0.52 11.02
C PHE A 52 15.06 -1.48 9.85
N TYR A 53 15.82 -2.57 9.81
CA TYR A 53 15.71 -3.63 8.80
C TYR A 53 15.65 -5.02 9.45
N SER A 54 15.26 -6.03 8.68
CA SER A 54 15.42 -7.44 9.05
C SER A 54 16.12 -8.21 7.93
N ASP A 55 16.69 -9.37 8.25
CA ASP A 55 17.04 -10.38 7.25
C ASP A 55 15.78 -10.84 6.46
N ASN A 56 15.98 -11.41 5.28
CA ASN A 56 14.93 -11.92 4.37
C ASN A 56 13.82 -10.89 4.03
N CYS A 57 14.20 -9.62 3.89
CA CYS A 57 13.28 -8.49 3.73
C CYS A 57 13.36 -7.89 2.32
N VAL A 58 12.49 -8.34 1.41
CA VAL A 58 12.45 -7.88 -0.01
C VAL A 58 12.38 -6.36 -0.16
N PHE A 59 11.67 -5.66 0.74
CA PHE A 59 11.59 -4.19 0.75
C PHE A 59 12.82 -3.50 1.34
N CYS A 60 13.60 -4.19 2.17
CA CYS A 60 14.89 -3.72 2.65
C CYS A 60 15.89 -3.84 1.49
N ASP A 61 15.96 -5.00 0.83
CA ASP A 61 16.83 -5.24 -0.33
C ASP A 61 16.55 -4.25 -1.48
N ARG A 62 15.26 -4.02 -1.79
CA ARG A 62 14.84 -3.01 -2.78
C ARG A 62 15.27 -1.59 -2.39
N LEU A 63 15.18 -1.22 -1.11
CA LEU A 63 15.61 0.10 -0.64
C LEU A 63 17.15 0.25 -0.71
N GLU A 64 17.89 -0.80 -0.39
CA GLU A 64 19.37 -0.82 -0.46
C GLU A 64 19.89 -0.80 -1.91
N ALA A 65 19.15 -1.35 -2.86
CA ALA A 65 19.41 -1.26 -4.29
C ALA A 65 18.91 0.05 -4.94
N GLY A 66 17.81 0.61 -4.44
CA GLY A 66 17.14 1.81 -4.93
C GLY A 66 17.54 3.08 -4.20
N SER A 67 16.69 3.55 -3.29
CA SER A 67 16.86 4.85 -2.59
C SER A 67 18.25 5.05 -1.97
N PHE A 68 18.85 4.02 -1.36
CA PHE A 68 20.18 4.14 -0.74
C PHE A 68 21.36 4.13 -1.71
N LYS A 69 21.11 3.97 -3.03
CA LYS A 69 22.10 4.24 -4.09
C LYS A 69 21.92 5.62 -4.73
N SER A 70 20.83 6.34 -4.44
CA SER A 70 20.60 7.68 -4.99
C SER A 70 21.55 8.71 -4.36
N PRO A 71 22.36 9.45 -5.15
CA PRO A 71 23.20 10.52 -4.63
C PRO A 71 22.39 11.60 -3.89
N GLN A 72 21.16 11.86 -4.33
CA GLN A 72 20.25 12.82 -3.70
C GLN A 72 19.88 12.42 -2.25
N VAL A 73 19.72 11.12 -2.00
CA VAL A 73 19.44 10.59 -0.65
C VAL A 73 20.70 10.64 0.21
N GLY A 74 21.86 10.22 -0.33
CA GLY A 74 23.14 10.32 0.38
C GLY A 74 23.53 11.75 0.76
N GLU A 75 23.31 12.71 -0.13
CA GLU A 75 23.48 14.14 0.15
C GLU A 75 22.48 14.66 1.20
N ALA A 76 21.19 14.33 1.08
CA ALA A 76 20.18 14.78 2.03
C ALA A 76 20.47 14.27 3.46
N ILE A 77 20.92 13.02 3.59
CA ILE A 77 21.32 12.41 4.87
C ILE A 77 22.59 13.08 5.40
N SER A 78 23.70 13.05 4.64
CA SER A 78 25.02 13.53 5.11
C SER A 78 25.03 14.99 5.56
N ARG A 79 24.19 15.84 4.95
CA ARG A 79 24.08 17.28 5.29
C ARG A 79 23.55 17.53 6.70
N GLN A 80 22.56 16.77 7.20
CA GLN A 80 21.81 17.11 8.43
C GLN A 80 21.55 15.95 9.40
N PHE A 81 21.95 14.72 9.05
CA PHE A 81 21.65 13.51 9.82
C PHE A 81 22.90 12.72 10.16
N VAL A 82 22.87 12.03 11.29
CA VAL A 82 23.74 10.90 11.62
C VAL A 82 22.93 9.61 11.39
N PRO A 83 23.21 8.83 10.33
CA PRO A 83 22.43 7.66 9.98
C PRO A 83 22.90 6.41 10.74
N VAL A 84 21.95 5.64 11.30
CA VAL A 84 22.21 4.43 12.09
C VAL A 84 21.42 3.27 11.49
N LYS A 85 22.09 2.17 11.14
CA LYS A 85 21.46 0.96 10.58
C LYS A 85 21.29 -0.09 11.68
N ILE A 86 20.05 -0.49 11.95
CA ILE A 86 19.68 -1.28 13.13
C ILE A 86 18.98 -2.57 12.69
N HIS A 87 19.58 -3.74 12.95
CA HIS A 87 18.90 -5.01 12.72
C HIS A 87 17.83 -5.25 13.79
N GLY A 88 16.55 -5.26 13.41
CA GLY A 88 15.43 -5.32 14.33
C GLY A 88 15.40 -6.58 15.19
N GLY A 89 15.75 -7.74 14.60
CA GLY A 89 15.83 -9.01 15.33
C GLY A 89 16.89 -9.02 16.44
N ASN A 90 17.99 -8.28 16.26
CA ASN A 90 19.07 -8.19 17.25
C ASN A 90 18.83 -7.07 18.28
N ASN A 91 17.83 -6.20 18.05
CA ASN A 91 17.60 -4.97 18.81
C ASN A 91 16.13 -4.83 19.24
N THR A 92 15.54 -5.91 19.74
CA THR A 92 14.11 -6.01 20.12
C THR A 92 13.64 -4.94 21.12
N HIS A 93 14.55 -4.45 21.98
CA HIS A 93 14.26 -3.32 22.86
C HIS A 93 14.05 -2.01 22.10
N LEU A 94 14.83 -1.74 21.04
CA LEU A 94 14.71 -0.53 20.23
C LEU A 94 13.48 -0.60 19.32
N THR A 95 13.18 -1.76 18.71
CA THR A 95 11.95 -1.91 17.90
C THR A 95 10.70 -1.73 18.75
N SER A 96 10.69 -2.26 19.98
CA SER A 96 9.62 -2.00 20.96
C SER A 96 9.53 -0.52 21.35
N MET A 97 10.65 0.11 21.71
CA MET A 97 10.71 1.52 22.10
C MET A 97 10.17 2.47 21.01
N PHE A 98 10.57 2.24 19.76
CA PHE A 98 10.14 3.06 18.63
C PHE A 98 8.83 2.58 17.95
N LYS A 99 8.26 1.45 18.40
CA LYS A 99 7.02 0.84 17.87
C LYS A 99 7.14 0.36 16.42
N VAL A 100 8.31 -0.15 16.05
CA VAL A 100 8.61 -0.72 14.73
C VAL A 100 7.93 -2.08 14.58
N THR A 101 6.81 -2.12 13.86
CA THR A 101 6.03 -3.35 13.58
C THR A 101 6.15 -3.86 12.14
N LYS A 102 6.79 -3.09 11.25
CA LYS A 102 7.02 -3.42 9.83
C LYS A 102 8.45 -3.05 9.44
N TYR A 103 9.00 -3.73 8.43
CA TYR A 103 10.33 -3.43 7.89
C TYR A 103 10.24 -3.15 6.37
N PRO A 104 11.17 -2.35 5.81
CA PRO A 104 12.05 -1.42 6.51
C PRO A 104 11.27 -0.24 7.11
N THR A 105 11.73 0.32 8.23
CA THR A 105 11.14 1.50 8.88
C THR A 105 12.21 2.52 9.22
N ASP A 106 11.98 3.79 8.87
CA ASP A 106 12.82 4.92 9.25
C ASP A 106 12.18 5.74 10.36
N VAL A 107 12.98 6.03 11.39
CA VAL A 107 12.60 6.90 12.51
C VAL A 107 13.60 8.04 12.61
N VAL A 108 13.14 9.27 12.41
CA VAL A 108 13.97 10.47 12.61
C VAL A 108 13.75 10.98 14.02
N VAL A 109 14.82 11.16 14.79
CA VAL A 109 14.76 11.67 16.17
C VAL A 109 15.73 12.83 16.40
N ARG A 110 15.37 13.76 17.29
CA ARG A 110 16.32 14.72 17.86
C ARG A 110 17.26 14.03 18.85
N ALA A 111 18.40 14.65 19.12
CA ALA A 111 19.36 14.21 20.15
C ALA A 111 18.87 14.47 21.60
N ASP A 112 17.62 14.89 21.78
CA ASP A 112 16.88 14.88 23.05
C ASP A 112 15.97 13.63 23.20
N GLY A 113 15.86 12.79 22.17
CA GLY A 113 15.01 11.60 22.10
C GLY A 113 13.66 11.81 21.41
N THR A 114 13.28 13.03 21.04
CA THR A 114 11.98 13.32 20.43
C THR A 114 11.91 12.84 18.98
N THR A 115 10.96 11.97 18.68
CA THR A 115 10.62 11.54 17.31
C THR A 115 10.01 12.70 16.50
N LEU A 116 10.51 12.87 15.29
CA LEU A 116 10.08 13.86 14.29
C LEU A 116 9.42 13.21 13.07
N SER A 117 9.76 11.95 12.77
CA SER A 117 9.13 11.12 11.74
C SER A 117 9.25 9.66 12.15
N HIS A 118 8.24 8.86 11.82
CA HIS A 118 8.24 7.40 11.94
C HIS A 118 7.39 6.83 10.80
N THR A 119 8.00 6.14 9.85
CA THR A 119 7.30 5.58 8.67
C THR A 119 8.00 4.34 8.13
N VAL A 120 7.26 3.47 7.47
CA VAL A 120 7.83 2.49 6.53
C VAL A 120 8.66 3.26 5.49
N SER A 121 9.86 2.76 5.19
CA SER A 121 10.85 3.50 4.39
C SER A 121 10.39 3.75 2.95
N PRO A 122 10.37 5.02 2.47
CA PRO A 122 10.00 5.32 1.09
C PRO A 122 10.94 4.67 0.07
N GLN A 123 10.41 3.74 -0.73
CA GLN A 123 11.18 3.02 -1.76
C GLN A 123 11.68 3.95 -2.89
N ASP A 124 10.93 5.02 -3.17
CA ASP A 124 11.28 6.07 -4.13
C ASP A 124 12.24 7.13 -3.53
N PRO A 125 13.35 7.49 -4.22
CA PRO A 125 14.33 8.45 -3.71
C PRO A 125 13.77 9.84 -3.42
N ALA A 126 12.84 10.35 -4.26
CA ALA A 126 12.30 11.70 -4.09
C ALA A 126 11.37 11.78 -2.87
N ARG A 127 10.56 10.74 -2.63
CA ARG A 127 9.78 10.58 -1.40
C ARG A 127 10.66 10.41 -0.17
N PHE A 128 11.80 9.72 -0.28
CA PHE A 128 12.77 9.61 0.82
C PHE A 128 13.36 10.98 1.19
N VAL A 129 13.80 11.77 0.20
CA VAL A 129 14.27 13.14 0.41
C VAL A 129 13.15 14.05 0.98
N ALA A 130 11.90 13.88 0.53
CA ALA A 130 10.75 14.61 1.07
C ALA A 130 10.49 14.28 2.55
N MET A 131 10.60 13.01 2.97
CA MET A 131 10.51 12.59 4.37
C MET A 131 11.58 13.26 5.24
N LEU A 132 12.84 13.24 4.80
CA LEU A 132 13.96 13.88 5.50
C LEU A 132 13.73 15.40 5.63
N ASN A 133 13.33 16.05 4.55
CA ASN A 133 13.01 17.48 4.55
C ASN A 133 11.84 17.81 5.50
N GLY A 134 10.78 16.99 5.53
CA GLY A 134 9.66 17.14 6.47
C GLY A 134 10.13 17.12 7.93
N ALA A 135 10.95 16.13 8.30
CA ALA A 135 11.51 16.04 9.64
C ALA A 135 12.45 17.23 9.97
N MET A 136 13.20 17.75 8.98
CA MET A 136 14.02 18.96 9.13
C MET A 136 13.24 20.26 9.29
N GLN A 137 11.96 20.31 8.92
CA GLN A 137 11.08 21.44 9.26
C GLN A 137 10.42 21.22 10.63
N ALA A 138 10.00 19.98 10.94
CA ALA A 138 9.44 19.61 12.23
C ALA A 138 10.44 19.79 13.41
N SER A 139 11.75 19.65 13.15
CA SER A 139 12.79 19.95 14.15
C SER A 139 12.78 21.42 14.55
N LYS A 140 12.72 22.34 13.57
CA LYS A 140 12.76 23.80 13.78
C LYS A 140 11.54 24.31 14.54
N VAL A 141 10.34 23.85 14.17
CA VAL A 141 9.07 24.29 14.79
C VAL A 141 9.04 23.97 16.29
N ASN A 142 9.58 22.82 16.70
CA ASN A 142 9.57 22.38 18.11
C ASN A 142 10.63 23.04 19.00
N VAL A 143 11.63 23.76 18.46
CA VAL A 143 12.64 24.47 19.27
C VAL A 143 12.08 25.74 19.92
N ALA A 144 10.97 26.29 19.41
CA ALA A 144 10.28 27.44 20.00
C ALA A 144 9.48 27.10 21.28
N ALA A 145 9.19 25.82 21.54
CA ALA A 145 8.35 25.37 22.64
C ALA A 145 9.16 24.99 23.89
N LYS A 146 9.63 26.01 24.64
CA LYS A 146 10.20 25.78 25.98
C LYS A 146 9.12 25.16 26.90
N PRO A 147 9.41 24.09 27.67
CA PRO A 147 8.47 23.54 28.63
C PRO A 147 8.28 24.50 29.83
N GLY A 148 7.33 25.41 29.69
CA GLY A 148 6.77 26.21 30.78
C GLY A 148 5.81 25.36 31.63
N ALA A 149 5.73 25.66 32.92
CA ALA A 149 5.00 24.85 33.90
C ALA A 149 3.50 24.70 33.59
N SER A 150 2.94 23.56 34.00
CA SER A 150 1.51 23.24 33.89
C SER A 150 0.61 24.35 34.48
N GLN A 151 -0.17 25.00 33.62
CA GLN A 151 -1.39 25.68 34.05
C GLN A 151 -2.54 24.68 34.02
N VAL A 152 -2.72 23.95 35.13
CA VAL A 152 -3.92 23.14 35.35
C VAL A 152 -5.08 24.10 35.62
N SER A 153 -5.75 24.54 34.56
CA SER A 153 -6.98 25.31 34.68
C SER A 153 -8.14 24.36 34.99
N ALA A 154 -8.37 24.12 36.28
CA ALA A 154 -9.47 23.30 36.76
C ALA A 154 -10.80 24.04 36.59
N ALA A 155 -11.63 23.59 35.63
CA ALA A 155 -13.00 24.07 35.45
C ALA A 155 -13.98 22.93 35.76
N THR A 156 -14.79 23.12 36.79
CA THR A 156 -15.82 22.18 37.25
C THR A 156 -16.88 21.93 36.16
N PRO A 157 -17.36 20.69 35.95
CA PRO A 157 -18.37 20.41 34.93
C PRO A 157 -19.75 20.98 35.29
N PRO A 158 -20.44 21.69 34.38
CA PRO A 158 -21.88 21.91 34.47
C PRO A 158 -22.65 20.62 34.12
N ALA A 159 -23.86 20.48 34.65
CA ALA A 159 -24.66 19.26 34.55
C ALA A 159 -25.34 19.06 33.18
N SER A 160 -25.77 17.82 32.93
CA SER A 160 -26.55 17.40 31.76
C SER A 160 -27.83 18.22 31.57
N SER A 161 -28.09 18.66 30.33
CA SER A 161 -29.40 19.13 29.88
C SER A 161 -29.73 18.49 28.54
N SER A 162 -30.81 17.71 28.49
CA SER A 162 -31.31 17.07 27.28
C SER A 162 -32.04 18.05 26.38
N ILE A 163 -31.69 18.09 25.09
CA ILE A 163 -32.49 18.81 24.10
C ILE A 163 -33.71 17.95 23.76
N GLN A 164 -34.86 18.30 24.34
CA GLN A 164 -36.16 17.76 23.95
C GLN A 164 -36.70 18.52 22.74
N MET A 165 -37.35 17.79 21.82
CA MET A 165 -38.08 18.40 20.69
C MET A 165 -39.37 19.09 21.22
N PRO A 166 -39.69 20.31 20.78
CA PRO A 166 -40.92 20.99 21.19
C PRO A 166 -42.17 20.43 20.50
N VAL A 167 -43.27 20.30 21.26
CA VAL A 167 -44.61 19.96 20.78
C VAL A 167 -45.61 20.93 21.42
N GLN A 168 -46.58 21.42 20.63
CA GLN A 168 -47.91 22.02 20.94
C GLN A 168 -48.31 22.86 19.70
N VAL A 169 -49.44 22.65 19.02
CA VAL A 169 -50.80 23.24 19.23
C VAL A 169 -51.67 22.77 18.02
N LYS A 170 -52.97 22.43 18.05
CA LYS A 170 -53.97 22.11 19.10
C LYS A 170 -55.15 21.30 18.52
N SER A 171 -55.80 20.53 19.39
CA SER A 171 -57.24 20.21 19.51
C SER A 171 -58.22 20.19 18.33
N ASN A 172 -58.86 19.03 18.07
CA ASN A 172 -60.21 18.64 18.59
C ASN A 172 -60.43 17.11 18.32
N HIS A 173 -60.91 16.27 19.27
CA HIS A 173 -62.33 15.97 19.60
C HIS A 173 -63.14 15.48 18.37
N VAL A 174 -63.80 14.29 18.31
CA VAL A 174 -64.14 13.14 19.21
C VAL A 174 -64.31 11.87 18.29
N GLY A 175 -64.25 10.57 18.66
CA GLY A 175 -64.01 9.78 19.90
C GLY A 175 -64.43 8.29 19.71
N ASP A 176 -64.65 7.55 20.82
CA ASP A 176 -65.21 6.15 20.91
C ASP A 176 -64.46 4.93 20.30
N GLY A 177 -64.69 3.74 20.90
CA GLY A 177 -64.55 2.41 20.28
C GLY A 177 -63.15 1.72 20.22
N PRO A 178 -62.90 0.60 20.95
CA PRO A 178 -61.59 -0.08 20.98
C PRO A 178 -61.58 -1.56 20.52
N GLN A 179 -60.34 -2.12 20.46
CA GLN A 179 -59.93 -3.54 20.63
C GLN A 179 -59.59 -4.45 19.41
N VAL A 180 -58.44 -5.13 19.60
CA VAL A 180 -57.94 -6.46 19.17
C VAL A 180 -57.70 -6.87 17.71
N ASN A 181 -56.39 -6.97 17.43
CA ASN A 181 -55.70 -7.91 16.54
C ASN A 181 -56.29 -9.34 16.48
N GLN A 182 -56.14 -10.01 15.33
CA GLN A 182 -55.76 -11.43 15.32
C GLN A 182 -54.92 -11.82 14.09
N PHE A 183 -54.04 -12.81 14.25
CA PHE A 183 -53.22 -13.42 13.20
C PHE A 183 -53.91 -14.66 12.63
N ALA A 184 -53.69 -15.00 11.35
CA ALA A 184 -53.33 -16.36 10.90
C ALA A 184 -53.09 -16.44 9.37
N SER A 185 -52.35 -17.47 8.95
CA SER A 185 -51.98 -17.73 7.55
C SER A 185 -52.87 -18.79 6.88
N ALA A 186 -53.00 -18.74 5.55
CA ALA A 186 -53.40 -19.87 4.70
C ALA A 186 -52.69 -19.81 3.33
N LYS A 187 -52.66 -20.91 2.56
CA LYS A 187 -51.76 -21.09 1.40
C LYS A 187 -52.36 -21.95 0.27
N ALA A 188 -52.02 -21.59 -0.98
CA ALA A 188 -52.19 -22.35 -2.25
C ALA A 188 -53.62 -22.52 -2.82
N GLY A 189 -53.74 -22.52 -4.16
CA GLY A 189 -55.05 -22.58 -4.86
C GLY A 189 -55.01 -22.34 -6.39
N THR A 190 -54.23 -23.14 -7.11
CA THR A 190 -54.04 -23.24 -8.59
C THR A 190 -55.23 -22.85 -9.51
N LYS A 191 -54.98 -22.03 -10.56
CA LYS A 191 -55.22 -22.33 -12.02
C LYS A 191 -55.07 -21.12 -12.96
N SER A 192 -54.79 -21.41 -14.24
CA SER A 192 -54.88 -20.48 -15.40
C SER A 192 -56.22 -20.68 -16.14
N PRO A 193 -56.63 -19.73 -16.98
CA PRO A 193 -57.07 -20.11 -18.34
C PRO A 193 -56.52 -19.20 -19.46
N GLU A 194 -56.98 -19.44 -20.68
CA GLU A 194 -56.35 -19.09 -21.96
C GLU A 194 -56.84 -17.76 -22.62
N SER A 195 -56.19 -17.43 -23.73
CA SER A 195 -56.33 -16.26 -24.62
C SER A 195 -57.67 -16.08 -25.35
N ALA A 196 -58.11 -14.82 -25.51
CA ALA A 196 -58.79 -14.25 -26.69
C ALA A 196 -59.02 -12.72 -26.51
N ALA A 197 -59.32 -11.87 -27.51
CA ALA A 197 -58.86 -11.73 -28.91
C ALA A 197 -59.46 -10.43 -29.51
N THR A 198 -58.69 -9.63 -30.29
CA THR A 198 -59.14 -8.49 -31.15
C THR A 198 -59.88 -7.32 -30.42
N GLU A 199 -60.04 -6.07 -30.89
CA GLU A 199 -59.65 -5.25 -32.06
C GLU A 199 -58.99 -3.93 -31.55
N GLY A 200 -58.41 -2.96 -32.28
CA GLY A 200 -58.19 -2.77 -33.73
C GLY A 200 -58.53 -1.33 -34.19
N ILE A 201 -57.60 -0.36 -34.10
CA ILE A 201 -57.76 1.04 -34.59
C ILE A 201 -56.46 1.56 -35.26
N LYS A 202 -56.59 2.58 -36.12
CA LYS A 202 -55.68 2.87 -37.26
C LYS A 202 -54.46 3.75 -36.98
N VAL A 203 -53.43 3.54 -37.81
CA VAL A 203 -52.30 4.46 -38.08
C VAL A 203 -52.77 5.73 -38.82
N PRO A 204 -51.96 6.80 -38.86
CA PRO A 204 -51.31 7.09 -40.15
C PRO A 204 -49.80 7.33 -40.05
N ALA A 205 -49.06 6.88 -41.06
CA ALA A 205 -47.61 7.07 -41.14
C ALA A 205 -47.25 8.43 -41.78
N LYS A 206 -46.13 9.03 -41.35
CA LYS A 206 -45.44 10.06 -42.15
C LYS A 206 -43.92 9.95 -41.98
N THR A 207 -43.25 9.58 -43.06
CA THR A 207 -41.80 9.35 -43.11
C THR A 207 -41.02 10.65 -43.26
N VAL A 208 -40.06 10.89 -42.37
CA VAL A 208 -38.84 11.67 -42.65
C VAL A 208 -37.67 11.02 -41.89
N SER A 209 -36.47 11.05 -42.47
CA SER A 209 -35.33 10.26 -42.00
C SER A 209 -34.43 11.04 -41.03
N ALA A 210 -34.13 10.43 -39.88
CA ALA A 210 -33.05 10.83 -38.99
C ALA A 210 -32.35 9.56 -38.45
N LYS A 211 -31.01 9.58 -38.40
CA LYS A 211 -30.19 8.37 -38.25
C LYS A 211 -29.77 8.13 -36.79
N MET A 212 -30.17 6.99 -36.23
CA MET A 212 -29.65 6.46 -34.96
C MET A 212 -28.92 5.12 -35.20
N PRO A 213 -27.85 4.81 -34.43
CA PRO A 213 -27.06 3.59 -34.59
C PRO A 213 -27.76 2.32 -34.08
N SER A 214 -27.23 1.15 -34.45
CA SER A 214 -27.80 -0.17 -34.19
C SER A 214 -27.86 -0.54 -32.71
N ASN A 215 -28.96 -1.17 -32.31
CA ASN A 215 -29.08 -1.88 -31.02
C ASN A 215 -28.31 -3.21 -31.10
N GLU A 216 -27.00 -3.17 -30.88
CA GLU A 216 -26.09 -4.30 -31.11
C GLU A 216 -25.39 -4.81 -29.82
N SER A 217 -26.02 -4.59 -28.65
CA SER A 217 -25.35 -4.80 -27.34
C SER A 217 -26.06 -5.74 -26.35
N ILE A 218 -27.17 -6.40 -26.72
CA ILE A 218 -27.85 -7.40 -25.84
C ILE A 218 -28.22 -8.70 -26.61
N ALA A 219 -27.30 -9.21 -27.42
CA ALA A 219 -27.54 -10.44 -28.20
C ALA A 219 -26.30 -11.32 -28.48
N LYS A 220 -25.18 -11.17 -27.74
CA LYS A 220 -23.96 -11.96 -28.00
C LYS A 220 -23.18 -12.43 -26.77
N ALA A 221 -23.88 -12.85 -25.72
CA ALA A 221 -23.33 -13.75 -24.71
C ALA A 221 -23.17 -15.18 -25.30
N LYS A 222 -22.32 -15.34 -26.32
CA LYS A 222 -21.89 -16.64 -26.83
C LYS A 222 -20.54 -16.99 -26.20
N SER A 223 -20.39 -18.23 -25.76
CA SER A 223 -19.15 -18.76 -25.19
C SER A 223 -17.98 -18.59 -26.19
N SER A 224 -16.95 -17.86 -25.79
CA SER A 224 -15.68 -17.84 -26.49
C SER A 224 -14.85 -19.05 -26.07
N SER A 225 -14.47 -19.88 -27.04
CA SER A 225 -13.44 -20.91 -26.87
C SER A 225 -12.05 -20.28 -26.83
N ALA A 226 -11.82 -19.40 -25.85
CA ALA A 226 -10.54 -18.74 -25.65
C ALA A 226 -9.58 -19.66 -24.89
N THR A 227 -8.33 -19.77 -25.36
CA THR A 227 -7.26 -20.42 -24.59
C THR A 227 -7.14 -19.73 -23.22
N PRO A 228 -7.15 -20.48 -22.09
CA PRO A 228 -7.01 -19.87 -20.77
C PRO A 228 -5.71 -19.07 -20.68
N GLN A 229 -5.78 -17.87 -20.10
CA GLN A 229 -4.58 -17.05 -19.88
C GLN A 229 -3.65 -17.75 -18.89
N LEU A 230 -2.33 -17.62 -19.09
CA LEU A 230 -1.35 -18.15 -18.14
C LEU A 230 -1.44 -17.40 -16.81
N ALA A 231 -1.66 -18.15 -15.73
CA ALA A 231 -1.51 -17.61 -14.39
C ALA A 231 -0.04 -17.32 -14.10
N MET A 232 0.22 -16.30 -13.29
CA MET A 232 1.54 -15.86 -12.83
C MET A 232 2.57 -15.70 -13.97
N GLN A 233 2.09 -15.34 -15.17
CA GLN A 233 2.88 -15.26 -16.41
C GLN A 233 3.57 -16.58 -16.82
N GLY A 234 3.06 -17.73 -16.39
CA GLY A 234 3.59 -19.07 -16.70
C GLY A 234 4.61 -19.61 -15.71
N TYR A 235 4.91 -18.88 -14.63
CA TYR A 235 5.79 -19.35 -13.55
C TYR A 235 5.06 -20.30 -12.58
N CYS A 236 5.81 -21.22 -11.98
CA CYS A 236 5.28 -22.22 -11.07
C CYS A 236 4.81 -21.59 -9.74
N PRO A 237 3.52 -21.66 -9.38
CA PRO A 237 3.01 -20.99 -8.19
C PRO A 237 3.57 -21.60 -6.89
N VAL A 238 3.85 -22.91 -6.90
CA VAL A 238 4.33 -23.66 -5.73
C VAL A 238 5.79 -23.32 -5.40
N THR A 239 6.66 -23.09 -6.39
CA THR A 239 8.06 -22.66 -6.11
C THR A 239 8.10 -21.22 -5.61
N VAL A 240 7.28 -20.33 -6.18
CA VAL A 240 7.17 -18.93 -5.73
C VAL A 240 6.68 -18.85 -4.28
N ILE A 241 5.64 -19.61 -3.91
CA ILE A 241 5.10 -19.58 -2.54
C ILE A 241 5.97 -20.30 -1.51
N LYS A 242 6.50 -21.49 -1.84
CA LYS A 242 7.22 -22.37 -0.87
C LYS A 242 8.73 -22.18 -0.81
N LYS A 243 9.32 -21.50 -1.80
CA LYS A 243 10.78 -21.31 -1.90
C LYS A 243 11.21 -19.89 -2.29
N ASP A 244 10.27 -19.01 -2.63
CA ASP A 244 10.53 -17.70 -3.23
C ASP A 244 11.27 -17.77 -4.59
N GLU A 245 11.19 -18.92 -5.27
CA GLU A 245 11.84 -19.19 -6.56
C GLU A 245 10.87 -19.01 -7.75
N TRP A 246 11.16 -18.05 -8.63
CA TRP A 246 10.47 -17.85 -9.91
C TRP A 246 10.93 -18.84 -10.98
N VAL A 247 10.59 -20.12 -10.83
CA VAL A 247 10.86 -21.18 -11.81
C VAL A 247 9.77 -21.19 -12.89
N GLU A 248 10.16 -21.21 -14.17
CA GLU A 248 9.21 -21.34 -15.28
C GLU A 248 8.49 -22.70 -15.24
N GLY A 249 7.17 -22.70 -15.46
CA GLY A 249 6.37 -23.91 -15.46
C GLY A 249 6.48 -24.68 -16.78
N ASN A 250 6.54 -26.01 -16.70
CA ASN A 250 6.60 -26.89 -17.87
C ASN A 250 5.24 -26.88 -18.61
N PRO A 251 5.17 -26.53 -19.91
CA PRO A 251 3.91 -26.52 -20.66
C PRO A 251 3.17 -27.87 -20.76
N LYS A 252 3.84 -29.00 -20.41
CA LYS A 252 3.22 -30.33 -20.31
C LYS A 252 2.60 -30.62 -18.94
N MET A 253 2.85 -29.78 -17.94
CA MET A 253 2.35 -29.90 -16.57
C MET A 253 1.48 -28.68 -16.28
N GLY A 254 0.24 -28.73 -16.76
CA GLY A 254 -0.69 -27.61 -16.72
C GLY A 254 -2.04 -27.99 -16.12
N VAL A 255 -2.57 -27.13 -15.25
CA VAL A 255 -3.90 -27.28 -14.62
C VAL A 255 -4.68 -25.99 -14.83
N VAL A 256 -5.95 -26.10 -15.27
CA VAL A 256 -6.84 -24.94 -15.36
C VAL A 256 -7.55 -24.74 -14.02
N HIS A 257 -7.35 -23.57 -13.40
CA HIS A 257 -7.97 -23.18 -12.13
C HIS A 257 -8.46 -21.73 -12.22
N LEU A 258 -9.70 -21.46 -11.78
CA LEU A 258 -10.36 -20.15 -11.85
C LEU A 258 -10.23 -19.43 -13.22
N GLY A 259 -10.33 -20.21 -14.31
CA GLY A 259 -10.27 -19.70 -15.69
C GLY A 259 -8.87 -19.38 -16.23
N LYS A 260 -7.80 -19.62 -15.46
CA LYS A 260 -6.40 -19.48 -15.89
C LYS A 260 -5.69 -20.83 -15.94
N LEU A 261 -4.68 -20.93 -16.80
CA LEU A 261 -3.77 -22.07 -16.89
C LEU A 261 -2.56 -21.84 -15.97
N TYR A 262 -2.47 -22.63 -14.90
CA TYR A 262 -1.28 -22.72 -14.05
C TYR A 262 -0.34 -23.76 -14.64
N LEU A 263 0.95 -23.44 -14.71
CA LEU A 263 2.00 -24.37 -15.14
C LEU A 263 2.90 -24.72 -13.94
N PHE A 264 3.48 -25.93 -13.94
CA PHE A 264 4.28 -26.42 -12.81
C PHE A 264 5.67 -26.85 -13.25
N ALA A 265 6.68 -26.59 -12.40
CA ALA A 265 8.07 -26.92 -12.69
C ALA A 265 8.33 -28.45 -12.75
N ASN A 266 7.57 -29.23 -11.96
CA ASN A 266 7.65 -30.70 -11.90
C ASN A 266 6.29 -31.30 -11.46
N ALA A 267 6.21 -32.63 -11.41
CA ALA A 267 5.00 -33.36 -11.03
C ALA A 267 4.61 -33.07 -9.57
N ASP A 268 5.57 -33.09 -8.64
CA ASP A 268 5.38 -32.87 -7.21
C ASP A 268 4.72 -31.51 -6.91
N ALA A 269 5.09 -30.47 -7.67
CA ALA A 269 4.48 -29.14 -7.60
C ALA A 269 3.04 -29.13 -8.15
N MET A 270 2.75 -29.88 -9.21
CA MET A 270 1.40 -30.03 -9.74
C MET A 270 0.49 -30.79 -8.76
N GLU A 271 0.98 -31.88 -8.16
CA GLU A 271 0.27 -32.64 -7.13
C GLU A 271 0.04 -31.80 -5.86
N THR A 272 1.06 -31.07 -5.41
CA THR A 272 0.95 -30.11 -4.29
C THR A 272 -0.16 -29.08 -4.53
N PHE A 273 -0.34 -28.59 -5.76
CA PHE A 273 -1.40 -27.64 -6.13
C PHE A 273 -2.77 -28.31 -6.26
N LEU A 274 -2.83 -29.55 -6.76
CA LEU A 274 -4.09 -30.29 -6.89
C LEU A 274 -4.65 -30.73 -5.52
N ALA A 275 -3.79 -30.96 -4.52
CA ALA A 275 -4.19 -31.30 -3.16
C ALA A 275 -4.79 -30.10 -2.39
N ASP A 276 -4.19 -28.91 -2.51
CA ASP A 276 -4.75 -27.65 -2.02
C ASP A 276 -4.29 -26.48 -2.91
N PRO A 277 -5.13 -25.95 -3.81
CA PRO A 277 -4.74 -24.86 -4.69
C PRO A 277 -4.79 -23.48 -4.01
N VAL A 278 -5.43 -23.33 -2.84
CA VAL A 278 -5.77 -22.01 -2.29
C VAL A 278 -4.53 -21.20 -1.88
N PRO A 279 -3.51 -21.76 -1.17
CA PRO A 279 -2.29 -21.03 -0.84
C PRO A 279 -1.54 -20.53 -2.07
N TYR A 280 -1.55 -21.32 -3.15
CA TYR A 280 -0.78 -21.12 -4.38
C TYR A 280 -1.49 -20.24 -5.41
N THR A 281 -2.81 -20.06 -5.28
CA THR A 281 -3.61 -19.24 -6.19
C THR A 281 -3.57 -17.76 -5.75
N PRO A 282 -3.14 -16.83 -6.62
CA PRO A 282 -3.07 -15.40 -6.28
C PRO A 282 -4.43 -14.81 -5.91
N VAL A 283 -4.42 -13.90 -4.93
CA VAL A 283 -5.63 -13.27 -4.39
C VAL A 283 -6.30 -12.40 -5.46
N LEU A 284 -7.64 -12.41 -5.47
CA LEU A 284 -8.51 -11.89 -6.53
C LEU A 284 -8.09 -12.31 -7.96
N ASN A 285 -7.47 -13.48 -8.14
CA ASN A 285 -7.04 -13.99 -9.45
C ASN A 285 -6.13 -13.00 -10.20
N GLU A 286 -5.18 -12.37 -9.48
CA GLU A 286 -4.21 -11.38 -9.98
C GLU A 286 -4.82 -10.00 -10.32
N ILE A 287 -6.00 -9.67 -9.79
CA ILE A 287 -6.53 -8.31 -9.85
C ILE A 287 -5.89 -7.47 -8.72
N ASP A 288 -5.47 -6.25 -9.04
CA ASP A 288 -4.93 -5.29 -8.08
C ASP A 288 -5.98 -4.94 -7.01
N VAL A 289 -5.73 -5.37 -5.78
CA VAL A 289 -6.65 -5.20 -4.65
C VAL A 289 -6.83 -3.74 -4.24
N VAL A 290 -5.83 -2.87 -4.40
CA VAL A 290 -5.95 -1.44 -4.10
C VAL A 290 -6.94 -0.80 -5.08
N ARG A 291 -6.75 -1.04 -6.39
CA ARG A 291 -7.65 -0.52 -7.44
C ARG A 291 -9.05 -1.09 -7.32
N TYR A 292 -9.18 -2.35 -6.90
CA TYR A 292 -10.47 -3.00 -6.70
C TYR A 292 -11.24 -2.44 -5.49
N PHE A 293 -10.59 -2.24 -4.35
CA PHE A 293 -11.25 -1.77 -3.13
C PHE A 293 -11.46 -0.25 -3.11
N GLU A 294 -10.49 0.55 -3.56
CA GLU A 294 -10.54 2.01 -3.51
C GLU A 294 -11.12 2.63 -4.78
N GLU A 295 -10.56 2.32 -5.96
CA GLU A 295 -11.01 2.89 -7.25
C GLU A 295 -12.25 2.18 -7.84
N ARG A 296 -12.67 1.03 -7.29
CA ARG A 296 -13.68 0.12 -7.86
C ARG A 296 -13.35 -0.38 -9.27
N ARG A 297 -12.06 -0.41 -9.63
CA ARG A 297 -11.58 -0.81 -10.96
C ARG A 297 -10.93 -2.18 -10.92
N ILE A 298 -11.35 -3.03 -11.85
CA ILE A 298 -10.66 -4.29 -12.15
C ILE A 298 -9.46 -3.93 -13.03
N VAL A 299 -8.26 -3.96 -12.44
CA VAL A 299 -6.99 -3.77 -13.14
C VAL A 299 -6.13 -5.02 -12.89
N PRO A 300 -5.62 -5.70 -13.93
CA PRO A 300 -4.71 -6.82 -13.73
C PRO A 300 -3.39 -6.31 -13.14
N GLY A 301 -2.93 -6.96 -12.08
CA GLY A 301 -1.60 -6.77 -11.55
C GLY A 301 -0.52 -7.38 -12.46
N LYS A 302 0.74 -7.03 -12.19
CA LYS A 302 1.89 -7.49 -12.97
C LYS A 302 2.91 -8.18 -12.08
N ARG A 303 3.65 -9.15 -12.63
CA ARG A 303 4.55 -10.04 -11.87
C ARG A 303 5.70 -9.30 -11.18
N GLU A 304 6.22 -8.26 -11.80
CA GLU A 304 7.26 -7.39 -11.26
C GLU A 304 6.82 -6.57 -10.03
N TRP A 305 5.50 -6.42 -9.84
CA TRP A 305 4.86 -5.88 -8.64
C TRP A 305 4.08 -6.99 -7.92
N GLY A 306 4.67 -8.19 -7.83
CA GLY A 306 4.17 -9.31 -7.06
C GLY A 306 4.69 -9.29 -5.62
N LEU A 307 3.85 -9.64 -4.65
CA LEU A 307 4.20 -9.62 -3.23
C LEU A 307 3.39 -10.67 -2.44
N LYS A 308 4.04 -11.33 -1.46
CA LYS A 308 3.35 -12.16 -0.46
C LYS A 308 2.95 -11.31 0.75
N ASP A 309 1.73 -11.47 1.25
CA ASP A 309 1.32 -10.80 2.50
C ASP A 309 2.00 -11.44 3.73
N PRO A 310 2.35 -10.65 4.76
CA PRO A 310 3.13 -11.15 5.90
C PRO A 310 2.31 -11.97 6.92
N THR A 311 0.99 -12.12 6.74
CA THR A 311 0.11 -12.81 7.70
C THR A 311 -0.39 -14.16 7.19
N HIS A 312 -0.65 -14.29 5.89
CA HIS A 312 -1.20 -15.50 5.27
C HIS A 312 -0.25 -16.10 4.21
N ASN A 313 0.88 -15.45 3.90
CA ASN A 313 1.83 -15.83 2.86
C ASN A 313 1.17 -16.01 1.47
N ARG A 314 0.06 -15.30 1.21
CA ARG A 314 -0.69 -15.36 -0.05
C ARG A 314 -0.13 -14.36 -1.05
N MET A 315 -0.12 -14.74 -2.33
CA MET A 315 0.39 -13.86 -3.40
C MET A 315 -0.64 -12.81 -3.83
N PHE A 316 -0.20 -11.55 -3.89
CA PHE A 316 -0.90 -10.41 -4.47
C PHE A 316 -0.08 -9.86 -5.65
N PHE A 317 -0.75 -9.22 -6.60
CA PHE A 317 -0.10 -8.52 -7.72
C PHE A 317 -0.73 -7.15 -7.92
N PHE A 318 0.08 -6.17 -8.29
CA PHE A 318 -0.32 -4.77 -8.42
C PHE A 318 -0.05 -4.22 -9.82
N ALA A 319 -0.82 -3.24 -10.26
CA ALA A 319 -0.70 -2.65 -11.60
C ALA A 319 0.60 -1.84 -11.75
N ASP A 320 1.09 -1.27 -10.65
CA ASP A 320 2.32 -0.51 -10.53
C ASP A 320 2.88 -0.54 -9.10
N GLU A 321 4.11 -0.06 -8.95
CA GLU A 321 4.82 0.05 -7.67
C GLU A 321 4.09 0.94 -6.64
N ALA A 322 3.31 1.93 -7.08
CA ALA A 322 2.58 2.81 -6.18
C ALA A 322 1.47 2.06 -5.44
N ALA A 323 0.71 1.22 -6.15
CA ALA A 323 -0.29 0.35 -5.54
C ALA A 323 0.34 -0.73 -4.65
N MET A 324 1.46 -1.35 -5.07
CA MET A 324 2.19 -2.33 -4.25
C MET A 324 2.70 -1.74 -2.93
N ASN A 325 3.29 -0.54 -2.98
CA ASN A 325 3.79 0.15 -1.78
C ASN A 325 2.65 0.63 -0.87
N HIS A 326 1.52 1.07 -1.44
CA HIS A 326 0.34 1.42 -0.66
C HIS A 326 -0.24 0.19 0.06
N PHE A 327 -0.36 -0.95 -0.63
CA PHE A 327 -0.72 -2.21 -0.01
C PHE A 327 0.25 -2.62 1.09
N TRP A 328 1.57 -2.55 0.89
CA TRP A 328 2.53 -2.95 1.95
C TRP A 328 2.35 -2.15 3.24
N ASN A 329 2.14 -0.83 3.13
CA ASN A 329 1.91 0.03 4.28
C ASN A 329 0.61 -0.34 5.02
N GLU A 330 -0.46 -0.67 4.30
CA GLU A 330 -1.82 -0.86 4.83
C GLU A 330 -2.37 -2.31 4.69
N TYR A 331 -1.53 -3.33 4.51
CA TYR A 331 -1.95 -4.66 4.00
C TYR A 331 -3.14 -5.29 4.77
N GLU A 332 -3.20 -5.09 6.09
CA GLU A 332 -4.27 -5.52 7.00
C GLU A 332 -5.67 -5.08 6.53
N ARG A 333 -5.76 -3.90 5.90
CA ARG A 333 -6.98 -3.30 5.34
C ARG A 333 -7.48 -4.05 4.10
N TYR A 334 -6.60 -4.75 3.39
CA TYR A 334 -6.87 -5.38 2.09
C TYR A 334 -6.94 -6.91 2.17
N THR A 335 -6.02 -7.55 2.90
CA THR A 335 -5.79 -9.00 2.81
C THR A 335 -7.02 -9.84 3.15
N ALA A 336 -7.59 -9.69 4.35
CA ALA A 336 -8.74 -10.49 4.77
C ALA A 336 -10.02 -10.20 3.94
N PRO A 337 -10.35 -8.92 3.61
CA PRO A 337 -11.43 -8.63 2.65
C PRO A 337 -11.21 -9.24 1.25
N ALA A 338 -9.99 -9.20 0.72
CA ALA A 338 -9.67 -9.72 -0.60
C ALA A 338 -9.77 -11.26 -0.65
N ILE A 339 -9.26 -11.94 0.37
CA ILE A 339 -9.40 -13.41 0.53
C ILE A 339 -10.89 -13.78 0.61
N LYS A 340 -11.69 -13.10 1.46
CA LYS A 340 -13.13 -13.37 1.60
C LYS A 340 -13.94 -13.13 0.32
N VAL A 341 -13.59 -12.12 -0.48
CA VAL A 341 -14.20 -11.90 -1.81
C VAL A 341 -13.84 -13.03 -2.78
N MET A 342 -12.60 -13.49 -2.77
CA MET A 342 -12.15 -14.62 -3.57
C MET A 342 -12.85 -15.93 -3.17
N GLU A 343 -12.89 -16.27 -1.89
CA GLU A 343 -13.59 -17.44 -1.34
C GLU A 343 -15.07 -17.47 -1.74
N LYS A 344 -15.75 -16.32 -1.62
CA LYS A 344 -17.14 -16.19 -2.06
C LYS A 344 -17.27 -16.42 -3.57
N ALA A 345 -16.39 -15.86 -4.40
CA ALA A 345 -16.43 -16.07 -5.85
C ALA A 345 -16.17 -17.54 -6.24
N VAL A 346 -15.25 -18.23 -5.54
CA VAL A 346 -15.00 -19.67 -5.72
C VAL A 346 -16.24 -20.50 -5.38
N LYS A 347 -16.91 -20.19 -4.27
CA LYS A 347 -18.13 -20.89 -3.83
C LYS A 347 -19.34 -20.60 -4.72
N ASP A 348 -19.57 -19.34 -5.09
CA ASP A 348 -20.66 -18.95 -5.98
C ASP A 348 -20.51 -19.57 -7.39
N ALA A 349 -19.26 -19.83 -7.82
CA ALA A 349 -18.97 -20.53 -9.07
C ALA A 349 -19.10 -22.08 -8.98
N ASN A 350 -19.04 -22.66 -7.78
CA ASN A 350 -19.13 -24.11 -7.55
C ASN A 350 -20.27 -24.44 -6.54
N PRO A 351 -21.55 -24.18 -6.89
CA PRO A 351 -22.68 -24.40 -5.99
C PRO A 351 -22.94 -25.91 -5.78
N GLY A 352 -22.28 -26.48 -4.78
CA GLY A 352 -22.33 -27.91 -4.45
C GLY A 352 -21.17 -28.38 -3.56
N THR A 353 -20.10 -27.58 -3.45
CA THR A 353 -19.00 -27.70 -2.48
C THR A 353 -19.13 -26.69 -1.34
#